data_AF-A0A348AI96-F1
#
_entry.id   AF-A0A348AI96-F1
#
_cell.length_a   1.000
_cell.length_b   1.000
_cell.length_c   1.000
_cell.angle_alpha   90.00
_cell.angle_beta   90.00
_cell.angle_gamma   90.00
#
_symmetry.space_group_name_H-M   'P 1'
#
loop_
_entity.id
_entity.type
_entity.pdbx_description
1 polymer ?
#
loop_
_entity_poly.entity_id
_entity_poly.type
_entity_poly.pdbx_seq_one_letter_code
_entity_poly.pdbx_strand_id
1 'polypeptide(L)'
;MIIRWLSFGRSLAKGIGHYQRGAYTEALDALNAAVKIKESDFLVQFWLLRTSVRLGRREDAGRYAANCMSWRADLAELISPWQQAAKGETMSDDGLAGLDAAADRLLAYHQWEDKPISLSRVASMFGLWLGLLMLISVVYNLGKYLIFSISPVTPAPIQDVLYYALIFKTLSILLYWKYFWRPNIHTNGWLIFRRHVALAFSVMRNRAFIRLYVEVVLFIITLIIIRKWGGNDLYPQEYFQFPIIQIILLLILGPISEELIFRKVLFTYLRQYSSLGAYIFVALAYYLFHDISSSGIWHFVASIFMCLVYEQQNTIIAPMILHFLINFVMLINIYIFLHSREYWIKPRQHSIFCAQAVEPSWAVGIDQQEQGGSTTVTFSKDCFIVRTTIDSRG
;
A
#
# COMPACT_ATOMS: atom_id res chain seq x y z
N MET A 1 9.75 -25.21 -7.62
CA MET A 1 10.42 -23.94 -8.02
C MET A 1 10.58 -22.97 -6.84
N ILE A 2 9.50 -22.62 -6.13
CA ILE A 2 9.50 -21.67 -4.99
C ILE A 2 10.43 -22.11 -3.84
N ILE A 3 10.42 -23.40 -3.46
CA ILE A 3 11.27 -23.94 -2.39
C ILE A 3 12.76 -23.79 -2.71
N ARG A 4 13.18 -24.09 -3.95
CA ARG A 4 14.59 -23.93 -4.40
C ARG A 4 15.00 -22.45 -4.38
N TRP A 5 14.12 -21.55 -4.82
CA TRP A 5 14.37 -20.12 -4.81
C TRP A 5 14.53 -19.54 -3.40
N LEU A 6 13.69 -19.98 -2.45
CA LEU A 6 13.80 -19.61 -1.03
C LEU A 6 15.08 -20.18 -0.40
N SER A 7 15.38 -21.46 -0.69
CA SER A 7 16.60 -22.12 -0.19
C SER A 7 17.86 -21.40 -0.67
N PHE A 8 17.94 -21.05 -1.95
CA PHE A 8 19.03 -20.24 -2.51
C PHE A 8 19.19 -18.93 -1.75
N GLY A 9 18.10 -18.16 -1.60
CA GLY A 9 18.12 -16.88 -0.91
C GLY A 9 18.56 -16.99 0.55
N ARG A 10 18.13 -18.04 1.27
CA ARG A 10 18.52 -18.31 2.66
C ARG A 10 20.01 -18.64 2.78
N SER A 11 20.51 -19.54 1.94
CA SER A 11 21.93 -19.93 1.93
C SER A 11 22.82 -18.73 1.59
N LEU A 12 22.46 -17.96 0.56
CA LEU A 12 23.17 -16.74 0.18
C LEU A 12 23.18 -15.72 1.32
N ALA A 13 22.03 -15.45 1.93
CA ALA A 13 21.96 -14.49 3.04
C ALA A 13 22.68 -14.98 4.31
N LYS A 14 22.78 -16.30 4.53
CA LYS A 14 23.58 -16.89 5.60
C LYS A 14 25.08 -16.69 5.32
N GLY A 15 25.52 -16.96 4.09
CA GLY A 15 26.89 -16.74 3.64
C GLY A 15 27.35 -15.29 3.81
N ILE A 16 26.55 -14.33 3.32
CA ILE A 16 26.80 -12.89 3.51
C ILE A 16 26.92 -12.54 5.00
N GLY A 17 26.01 -13.06 5.83
CA GLY A 17 26.03 -12.80 7.27
C GLY A 17 27.27 -13.36 7.97
N HIS A 18 27.77 -14.54 7.58
CA HIS A 18 29.01 -15.08 8.12
C HIS A 18 30.22 -14.26 7.67
N TYR A 19 30.25 -13.86 6.39
CA TYR A 19 31.30 -13.00 5.85
C TYR A 19 31.43 -11.69 6.65
N GLN A 20 30.31 -11.00 6.87
CA GLN A 20 30.25 -9.75 7.63
C GLN A 20 30.73 -9.87 9.08
N ARG A 21 30.76 -11.09 9.64
CA ARG A 21 31.27 -11.38 10.99
C ARG A 21 32.72 -11.88 11.00
N GLY A 22 33.39 -11.94 9.84
CA GLY A 22 34.73 -12.49 9.70
C GLY A 22 34.80 -14.03 9.73
N ALA A 23 33.65 -14.73 9.75
CA ALA A 23 33.58 -16.19 9.77
C ALA A 23 33.66 -16.74 8.33
N TYR A 24 34.83 -16.59 7.69
CA TYR A 24 34.97 -16.80 6.24
C TYR A 24 34.83 -18.27 5.81
N THR A 25 35.21 -19.23 6.65
CA THR A 25 35.03 -20.66 6.34
C THR A 25 33.54 -21.04 6.30
N GLU A 26 32.77 -20.60 7.30
CA GLU A 26 31.33 -20.81 7.36
C GLU A 26 30.58 -20.02 6.27
N ALA A 27 31.11 -18.85 5.90
CA ALA A 27 30.62 -18.09 4.76
C ALA A 27 30.77 -18.90 3.46
N LEU A 28 31.96 -19.48 3.25
CA LEU A 28 32.26 -20.29 2.07
C LEU A 28 31.33 -21.50 1.96
N ASP A 29 31.12 -22.23 3.06
CA ASP A 29 30.22 -23.40 3.08
C ASP A 29 28.77 -23.03 2.73
N ALA A 30 28.27 -21.94 3.31
CA ALA A 30 26.92 -21.45 3.03
C ALA A 30 26.77 -20.94 1.59
N LEU A 31 27.79 -20.27 1.05
CA LEU A 31 27.80 -19.79 -0.33
C LEU A 31 27.92 -20.94 -1.34
N ASN A 32 28.71 -21.98 -1.05
CA ASN A 32 28.77 -23.20 -1.86
C ASN A 32 27.42 -23.92 -1.90
N ALA A 33 26.68 -23.95 -0.79
CA ALA A 33 25.31 -24.45 -0.78
C ALA A 33 24.37 -23.63 -1.68
N ALA A 34 24.57 -22.31 -1.77
CA ALA A 34 23.80 -21.45 -2.70
C ALA A 34 24.20 -21.67 -4.17
N VAL A 35 25.50 -21.75 -4.50
CA VAL A 35 25.99 -22.02 -5.87
C VAL A 35 25.45 -23.34 -6.42
N LYS A 36 25.39 -24.40 -5.59
CA LYS A 36 24.80 -25.69 -6.00
C LYS A 36 23.36 -25.57 -6.50
N ILE A 37 22.61 -24.56 -6.04
CA ILE A 37 21.23 -24.32 -6.47
C ILE A 37 21.19 -23.49 -7.75
N LYS A 38 22.01 -22.45 -7.85
CA LYS A 38 22.08 -21.53 -8.98
C LYS A 38 23.53 -21.03 -9.17
N GLU A 39 24.27 -21.72 -10.01
CA GLU A 39 25.68 -21.44 -10.27
C GLU A 39 25.91 -20.14 -11.05
N SER A 40 25.05 -19.84 -12.01
CA SER A 40 25.14 -18.65 -12.88
C SER A 40 24.70 -17.33 -12.22
N ASP A 41 24.50 -17.32 -10.90
CA ASP A 41 24.10 -16.11 -10.20
C ASP A 41 25.33 -15.24 -9.89
N PHE A 42 25.35 -14.02 -10.43
CA PHE A 42 26.45 -13.08 -10.22
C PHE A 42 26.74 -12.84 -8.73
N LEU A 43 25.69 -12.67 -7.90
CA LEU A 43 25.87 -12.24 -6.52
C LEU A 43 26.55 -13.33 -5.69
N VAL A 44 26.16 -14.59 -5.85
CA VAL A 44 26.82 -15.69 -5.12
C VAL A 44 28.28 -15.86 -5.56
N GLN A 45 28.58 -15.74 -6.86
CA GLN A 45 29.96 -15.82 -7.35
C GLN A 45 30.81 -14.66 -6.83
N PHE A 46 30.24 -13.45 -6.79
CA PHE A 46 30.93 -12.29 -6.25
C PHE A 46 31.25 -12.43 -4.75
N TRP A 47 30.31 -12.97 -3.97
CA TRP A 47 30.57 -13.25 -2.55
C TRP A 47 31.57 -14.41 -2.36
N LEU A 48 31.56 -15.42 -3.22
CA LEU A 48 32.57 -16.48 -3.22
C LEU A 48 33.96 -15.94 -3.55
N LEU A 49 34.08 -15.04 -4.53
CA LEU A 49 35.31 -14.32 -4.84
C LEU A 49 35.86 -13.62 -3.60
N ARG A 50 35.04 -12.78 -2.96
CA ARG A 50 35.42 -12.03 -1.73
C ARG A 50 35.87 -12.96 -0.61
N THR A 51 35.14 -14.06 -0.41
CA THR A 51 35.43 -15.05 0.64
C THR A 51 36.72 -15.81 0.36
N SER A 52 36.94 -16.22 -0.88
CA SER A 52 38.15 -16.94 -1.28
C SER A 52 39.40 -16.07 -1.17
N VAL A 53 39.31 -14.78 -1.51
CA VAL A 53 40.41 -13.81 -1.27
C VAL A 53 40.75 -13.74 0.22
N ARG A 54 39.73 -13.60 1.10
CA ARG A 54 39.92 -13.56 2.56
C ARG A 54 40.53 -14.86 3.13
N LEU A 55 40.26 -16.00 2.51
CA LEU A 55 40.82 -17.30 2.89
C LEU A 55 42.18 -17.61 2.22
N GLY A 56 42.71 -16.72 1.38
CA GLY A 56 43.94 -16.96 0.63
C GLY A 56 43.82 -18.01 -0.48
N ARG A 57 42.61 -18.42 -0.87
CA ARG A 57 42.34 -19.41 -1.93
C ARG A 57 42.42 -18.76 -3.32
N ARG A 58 43.63 -18.49 -3.78
CA ARG A 58 43.89 -17.70 -4.99
C ARG A 58 43.31 -18.29 -6.27
N GLU A 59 43.40 -19.60 -6.46
CA GLU A 59 42.88 -20.28 -7.65
C GLU A 59 41.35 -20.18 -7.73
N ASP A 60 40.66 -20.49 -6.61
CA ASP A 60 39.21 -20.36 -6.50
C ASP A 60 38.77 -18.91 -6.74
N ALA A 61 39.46 -17.94 -6.10
CA ALA A 61 39.18 -16.52 -6.28
C ALA A 61 39.35 -16.11 -7.75
N GLY A 62 40.43 -16.53 -8.42
CA GLY A 62 40.66 -16.26 -9.84
C GLY A 62 39.53 -16.79 -10.73
N ARG A 63 39.07 -18.03 -10.47
CA ARG A 63 37.92 -18.64 -11.18
C ARG A 63 36.63 -17.84 -10.97
N TYR A 64 36.32 -17.47 -9.72
CA TYR A 64 35.11 -16.70 -9.41
C TYR A 64 35.13 -15.29 -10.01
N ALA A 65 36.29 -14.63 -10.03
CA ALA A 65 36.48 -13.35 -10.72
C ALA A 65 36.24 -13.48 -12.24
N ALA A 66 36.80 -14.51 -12.87
CA ALA A 66 36.60 -14.77 -14.30
C ALA A 66 35.12 -14.99 -14.64
N ASN A 67 34.40 -15.79 -13.83
CA ASN A 67 32.97 -15.99 -13.97
C ASN A 67 32.21 -14.67 -13.89
N CYS A 68 32.46 -13.87 -12.85
CA CYS A 68 31.82 -12.56 -12.65
C CYS A 68 32.05 -11.63 -13.84
N MET A 69 33.29 -11.51 -14.32
CA MET A 69 33.63 -10.66 -15.46
C MET A 69 32.98 -11.13 -16.76
N SER A 70 32.91 -12.45 -16.99
CA SER A 70 32.30 -13.00 -18.19
C SER A 70 30.79 -12.73 -18.28
N TRP A 71 30.11 -12.67 -17.13
CA TRP A 71 28.66 -12.46 -17.09
C TRP A 71 28.27 -10.99 -16.96
N ARG A 72 29.11 -10.18 -16.30
CA ARG A 72 28.81 -8.79 -15.92
C ARG A 72 30.02 -7.89 -16.09
N ALA A 73 30.50 -7.77 -17.32
CA ALA A 73 31.57 -6.84 -17.68
C ALA A 73 31.23 -5.38 -17.35
N ASP A 74 29.94 -5.04 -17.32
CA ASP A 74 29.42 -3.74 -16.89
C ASP A 74 29.66 -3.44 -15.39
N LEU A 75 30.02 -4.46 -14.59
CA LEU A 75 30.36 -4.34 -13.17
C LEU A 75 31.87 -4.48 -12.93
N ALA A 76 32.71 -4.21 -13.93
CA ALA A 76 34.16 -4.32 -13.81
C ALA A 76 34.74 -3.49 -12.65
N GLU A 77 34.14 -2.34 -12.32
CA GLU A 77 34.55 -1.51 -11.19
C GLU A 77 34.40 -2.23 -9.83
N LEU A 78 33.41 -3.13 -9.73
CA LEU A 78 33.16 -3.93 -8.54
C LEU A 78 34.09 -5.15 -8.48
N ILE A 79 34.46 -5.72 -9.63
CA ILE A 79 35.15 -7.02 -9.70
C ILE A 79 36.68 -6.86 -9.79
N SER A 80 37.17 -5.89 -10.57
CA SER A 80 38.60 -5.76 -10.90
C SER A 80 39.51 -5.61 -9.67
N PRO A 81 39.15 -4.81 -8.64
CA PRO A 81 39.97 -4.70 -7.44
C PRO A 81 40.11 -6.05 -6.69
N TRP A 82 39.05 -6.86 -6.65
CA TRP A 82 39.08 -8.19 -6.06
C TRP A 82 39.86 -9.20 -6.91
N GLN A 83 39.83 -9.04 -8.23
CA GLN A 83 40.62 -9.85 -9.15
C GLN A 83 42.12 -9.57 -8.98
N GLN A 84 42.52 -8.31 -8.74
CA GLN A 84 43.90 -7.94 -8.43
C GLN A 84 44.34 -8.56 -7.10
N ALA A 85 43.53 -8.43 -6.04
CA ALA A 85 43.79 -9.08 -4.75
C ALA A 85 43.93 -10.60 -4.88
N ALA A 86 43.13 -11.25 -5.73
CA ALA A 86 43.22 -12.69 -5.99
C ALA A 86 44.56 -13.12 -6.63
N LYS A 87 45.20 -12.25 -7.42
CA LYS A 87 46.49 -12.52 -8.08
C LYS A 87 47.69 -12.44 -7.12
N GLY A 88 47.47 -12.05 -5.87
CA GLY A 88 48.50 -12.10 -4.84
C GLY A 88 49.30 -10.81 -4.67
N GLU A 89 48.78 -9.67 -5.13
CA GLU A 89 49.21 -8.38 -4.61
C GLU A 89 48.95 -8.39 -3.10
N THR A 90 50.01 -8.34 -2.30
CA THR A 90 49.92 -8.37 -0.84
C THR A 90 49.23 -7.10 -0.35
N MET A 91 47.93 -7.16 -0.14
CA MET A 91 47.19 -6.13 0.57
C MET A 91 47.32 -6.39 2.07
N SER A 92 47.58 -5.34 2.85
CA SER A 92 47.43 -5.38 4.30
C SER A 92 45.98 -5.66 4.68
N ASP A 93 45.75 -6.08 5.93
CA ASP A 93 44.39 -6.28 6.46
C ASP A 93 43.55 -5.00 6.37
N ASP A 94 44.16 -3.84 6.61
CA ASP A 94 43.53 -2.52 6.43
C ASP A 94 43.15 -2.26 4.97
N GLY A 95 44.02 -2.66 4.03
CA GLY A 95 43.75 -2.58 2.60
C GLY A 95 42.54 -3.42 2.20
N LEU A 96 42.44 -4.65 2.71
CA LEU A 96 41.30 -5.53 2.47
C LEU A 96 40.01 -5.01 3.12
N ALA A 97 40.09 -4.40 4.30
CA ALA A 97 38.94 -3.75 4.95
C ALA A 97 38.44 -2.54 4.14
N GLY A 98 39.35 -1.72 3.61
CA GLY A 98 39.02 -0.63 2.70
C GLY A 98 38.35 -1.12 1.41
N LEU A 99 38.85 -2.22 0.85
CA LEU A 99 38.28 -2.88 -0.32
C LEU A 99 36.86 -3.41 -0.05
N ASP A 100 36.62 -4.00 1.12
CA ASP A 100 35.29 -4.42 1.56
C ASP A 100 34.30 -3.25 1.65
N ALA A 101 34.72 -2.15 2.28
CA ALA A 101 33.88 -0.96 2.40
C ALA A 101 33.57 -0.31 1.04
N ALA A 102 34.50 -0.37 0.09
CA ALA A 102 34.26 0.08 -1.29
C ALA A 102 33.27 -0.85 -2.02
N ALA A 103 33.46 -2.15 -1.92
CA ALA A 103 32.60 -3.15 -2.55
C ALA A 103 31.16 -3.10 -2.00
N ASP A 104 30.99 -2.93 -0.70
CA ASP A 104 29.67 -2.83 -0.07
C ASP A 104 28.92 -1.56 -0.51
N ARG A 105 29.63 -0.44 -0.68
CA ARG A 105 29.04 0.80 -1.22
C ARG A 105 28.59 0.63 -2.68
N LEU A 106 29.44 0.07 -3.52
CA LEU A 106 29.08 -0.19 -4.93
C LEU A 106 27.93 -1.20 -5.04
N LEU A 107 27.98 -2.32 -4.29
CA LEU A 107 26.86 -3.26 -4.22
C LEU A 107 25.57 -2.57 -3.80
N ALA A 108 25.63 -1.68 -2.80
CA ALA A 108 24.46 -0.95 -2.36
C ALA A 108 23.88 -0.07 -3.47
N TYR A 109 24.73 0.67 -4.17
CA TYR A 109 24.36 1.49 -5.33
C TYR A 109 23.68 0.67 -6.43
N HIS A 110 24.31 -0.42 -6.87
CA HIS A 110 23.78 -1.23 -7.97
C HIS A 110 22.52 -2.03 -7.62
N GLN A 111 22.31 -2.35 -6.34
CA GLN A 111 21.16 -3.16 -5.91
C GLN A 111 19.96 -2.32 -5.46
N TRP A 112 20.19 -1.14 -4.89
CA TRP A 112 19.18 -0.51 -4.06
C TRP A 112 19.04 1.00 -4.19
N GLU A 113 20.05 1.71 -4.69
CA GLU A 113 19.95 3.16 -4.81
C GLU A 113 19.05 3.54 -5.98
N ASP A 114 18.25 4.58 -5.76
CA ASP A 114 17.37 5.10 -6.78
C ASP A 114 18.18 5.77 -7.87
N LYS A 115 17.89 5.41 -9.12
CA LYS A 115 18.42 6.16 -10.25
C LYS A 115 17.74 7.53 -10.33
N PRO A 116 18.44 8.57 -10.81
CA PRO A 116 17.86 9.89 -11.01
C PRO A 116 16.53 9.82 -11.76
N ILE A 117 15.52 10.50 -11.23
CA ILE A 117 14.18 10.54 -11.80
C ILE A 117 14.13 11.64 -12.86
N SER A 118 13.86 11.26 -14.12
CA SER A 118 13.68 12.22 -15.22
C SER A 118 12.22 12.60 -15.42
N LEU A 119 11.96 13.85 -15.84
CA LEU A 119 10.62 14.36 -16.15
C LEU A 119 9.90 13.47 -17.16
N SER A 120 10.60 13.00 -18.20
CA SER A 120 10.02 12.14 -19.24
C SER A 120 9.43 10.84 -18.68
N ARG A 121 10.08 10.23 -17.67
CA ARG A 121 9.58 9.01 -17.01
C ARG A 121 8.41 9.31 -16.10
N VAL A 122 8.48 10.41 -15.35
CA VAL A 122 7.37 10.88 -14.50
C VAL A 122 6.13 11.13 -15.37
N ALA A 123 6.27 11.94 -16.43
CA ALA A 123 5.19 12.24 -17.36
C ALA A 123 4.63 10.98 -18.03
N SER A 124 5.48 10.04 -18.46
CA SER A 124 5.04 8.77 -19.04
C SER A 124 4.25 7.92 -18.05
N MET A 125 4.72 7.81 -16.80
CA MET A 125 4.03 7.05 -15.76
C MET A 125 2.68 7.68 -15.45
N PHE A 126 2.63 8.98 -15.16
CA PHE A 126 1.40 9.69 -14.82
C PHE A 126 0.42 9.74 -15.99
N GLY A 127 0.90 9.89 -17.23
CA GLY A 127 0.07 9.83 -18.43
C GLY A 127 -0.59 8.46 -18.62
N LEU A 128 0.17 7.37 -18.44
CA LEU A 128 -0.41 6.01 -18.47
C LEU A 128 -1.34 5.75 -17.30
N TRP A 129 -0.98 6.23 -16.10
CA TRP A 129 -1.78 6.07 -14.90
C TRP A 129 -3.13 6.78 -15.00
N LEU A 130 -3.14 8.03 -15.51
CA LEU A 130 -4.35 8.80 -15.78
C LEU A 130 -5.16 8.21 -16.94
N GLY A 131 -4.51 7.85 -18.04
CA GLY A 131 -5.18 7.24 -19.19
C GLY A 131 -5.85 5.90 -18.83
N LEU A 132 -5.22 5.10 -17.98
CA LEU A 132 -5.78 3.87 -17.44
C LEU A 132 -6.97 4.15 -16.51
N LEU A 133 -6.87 5.15 -15.63
CA LEU A 133 -7.99 5.57 -14.78
C LEU A 133 -9.20 5.99 -15.62
N MET A 134 -8.97 6.79 -16.66
CA MET A 134 -10.02 7.20 -17.60
C MET A 134 -10.61 6.01 -18.35
N LEU A 135 -9.77 5.09 -18.85
CA LEU A 135 -10.24 3.88 -19.54
C LEU A 135 -11.10 3.01 -18.62
N ILE A 136 -10.65 2.75 -17.40
CA ILE A 136 -11.41 1.98 -16.41
C ILE A 136 -12.76 2.67 -16.13
N SER A 137 -12.76 3.99 -15.95
CA SER A 137 -13.98 4.77 -15.73
C SER A 137 -14.94 4.71 -16.93
N VAL A 138 -14.44 4.82 -18.16
CA VAL A 138 -15.26 4.71 -19.38
C VAL A 138 -15.84 3.31 -19.53
N VAL A 139 -15.02 2.26 -19.36
CA VAL A 139 -15.49 0.86 -19.42
C VAL A 139 -16.55 0.60 -18.35
N TYR A 140 -16.37 1.14 -17.14
CA TYR A 140 -17.36 1.03 -16.08
C TYR A 140 -18.67 1.73 -16.44
N ASN A 141 -18.62 2.99 -16.85
CA ASN A 141 -19.82 3.76 -17.20
C ASN A 141 -20.54 3.15 -18.42
N LEU A 142 -19.81 2.67 -19.42
CA LEU A 142 -20.35 2.01 -20.60
C LEU A 142 -20.93 0.63 -20.25
N GLY A 143 -20.23 -0.16 -19.45
CA GLY A 143 -20.71 -1.45 -18.94
C GLY A 143 -21.99 -1.28 -18.12
N LYS A 144 -22.06 -0.24 -17.27
CA LYS A 144 -23.27 0.12 -16.53
C LYS A 144 -24.42 0.41 -17.51
N TYR A 145 -24.18 1.21 -18.54
CA TYR A 145 -25.22 1.53 -19.52
C TYR A 145 -25.71 0.31 -20.32
N LEU A 146 -24.77 -0.54 -20.78
CA LEU A 146 -25.08 -1.71 -21.61
C LEU A 146 -25.73 -2.86 -20.82
N ILE A 147 -25.32 -3.09 -19.56
CA ILE A 147 -25.84 -4.18 -18.73
C ILE A 147 -27.15 -3.78 -18.03
N PHE A 148 -27.28 -2.53 -17.56
CA PHE A 148 -28.49 -2.04 -16.88
C PHE A 148 -29.51 -1.37 -17.81
N SER A 149 -29.45 -1.66 -19.11
CA SER A 149 -30.57 -1.41 -20.04
C SER A 149 -31.83 -2.22 -19.68
N ILE A 150 -31.78 -3.07 -18.65
CA ILE A 150 -32.91 -3.75 -18.02
C ILE A 150 -32.98 -3.35 -16.54
N SER A 151 -33.84 -2.37 -16.25
CA SER A 151 -34.26 -1.84 -14.94
C SER A 151 -33.22 -1.05 -14.08
N PRO A 152 -33.49 0.23 -13.75
CA PRO A 152 -32.55 1.13 -13.06
C PRO A 152 -32.54 0.98 -11.52
N VAL A 153 -33.01 -0.14 -10.96
CA VAL A 153 -33.38 -0.22 -9.52
C VAL A 153 -32.36 -0.96 -8.65
N THR A 154 -31.25 -1.46 -9.19
CA THR A 154 -30.19 -2.04 -8.34
C THR A 154 -29.02 -1.06 -8.19
N PRO A 155 -28.64 -0.69 -6.95
CA PRO A 155 -27.37 0.01 -6.72
C PRO A 155 -26.25 -0.84 -7.33
N ALA A 156 -25.30 -0.20 -8.02
CA ALA A 156 -24.11 -0.89 -8.49
C ALA A 156 -23.51 -1.68 -7.31
N PRO A 157 -23.32 -3.00 -7.42
CA PRO A 157 -22.86 -3.77 -6.29
C PRO A 157 -21.51 -3.20 -5.86
N ILE A 158 -21.39 -2.81 -4.59
CA ILE A 158 -20.17 -2.28 -3.95
C ILE A 158 -18.91 -3.07 -4.38
N GLN A 159 -19.08 -4.35 -4.68
CA GLN A 159 -18.08 -5.25 -5.25
C GLN A 159 -17.37 -4.68 -6.49
N ASP A 160 -18.07 -4.05 -7.43
CA ASP A 160 -17.47 -3.52 -8.67
C ASP A 160 -16.45 -2.41 -8.36
N VAL A 161 -16.80 -1.48 -7.46
CA VAL A 161 -15.91 -0.40 -7.00
C VAL A 161 -14.63 -0.96 -6.37
N LEU A 162 -14.72 -2.07 -5.63
CA LEU A 162 -13.57 -2.73 -5.01
C LEU A 162 -12.63 -3.35 -6.02
N TYR A 163 -13.16 -4.01 -7.05
CA TYR A 163 -12.34 -4.59 -8.11
C TYR A 163 -11.60 -3.49 -8.88
N TYR A 164 -12.24 -2.35 -9.16
CA TYR A 164 -11.57 -1.21 -9.79
C TYR A 164 -10.46 -0.64 -8.94
N ALA A 165 -10.72 -0.42 -7.64
CA ALA A 165 -9.69 0.04 -6.71
C ALA A 165 -8.51 -0.95 -6.67
N LEU A 166 -8.77 -2.25 -6.60
CA LEU A 166 -7.73 -3.28 -6.61
C LEU A 166 -6.89 -3.26 -7.89
N ILE A 167 -7.54 -3.24 -9.05
CA ILE A 167 -6.88 -3.20 -10.35
C ILE A 167 -6.01 -1.94 -10.44
N PHE A 168 -6.57 -0.79 -10.11
CA PHE A 168 -5.87 0.49 -10.17
C PHE A 168 -4.66 0.55 -9.24
N LYS A 169 -4.79 0.14 -7.98
CA LYS A 169 -3.70 0.13 -7.00
C LYS A 169 -2.60 -0.85 -7.39
N THR A 170 -2.97 -2.03 -7.91
CA THR A 170 -2.02 -3.02 -8.42
C THR A 170 -1.26 -2.50 -9.63
N LEU A 171 -1.95 -1.92 -10.61
CA LEU A 171 -1.34 -1.36 -11.81
C LEU A 171 -0.43 -0.17 -11.48
N SER A 172 -0.79 0.64 -10.48
CA SER A 172 0.07 1.71 -9.96
C SER A 172 1.44 1.19 -9.48
N ILE A 173 1.44 0.10 -8.72
CA ILE A 173 2.68 -0.55 -8.23
C ILE A 173 3.49 -1.12 -9.40
N LEU A 174 2.82 -1.74 -10.37
CA LEU A 174 3.48 -2.30 -11.57
C LEU A 174 4.09 -1.21 -12.46
N LEU A 175 3.41 -0.08 -12.62
CA LEU A 175 3.94 1.08 -13.34
C LEU A 175 5.15 1.66 -12.63
N TYR A 176 5.11 1.81 -11.30
CA TYR A 176 6.29 2.18 -10.52
C TYR A 176 7.46 1.23 -10.81
N TRP A 177 7.23 -0.08 -10.75
CA TRP A 177 8.28 -1.07 -11.03
C TRP A 177 8.86 -0.88 -12.43
N LYS A 178 8.03 -0.83 -13.47
CA LYS A 178 8.46 -0.70 -14.87
C LYS A 178 9.32 0.53 -15.13
N TYR A 179 8.96 1.68 -14.55
CA TYR A 179 9.59 2.96 -14.85
C TYR A 179 10.73 3.33 -13.90
N PHE A 180 10.66 2.94 -12.63
CA PHE A 180 11.56 3.43 -11.58
C PHE A 180 12.38 2.34 -10.90
N TRP A 181 11.87 1.12 -10.74
CA TRP A 181 12.63 0.03 -10.14
C TRP A 181 13.57 -0.64 -11.15
N ARG A 182 14.81 -0.15 -11.23
CA ARG A 182 15.82 -0.64 -12.19
C ARG A 182 17.18 -0.92 -11.53
N PRO A 183 17.27 -1.92 -10.63
CA PRO A 183 18.56 -2.31 -10.07
C PRO A 183 19.47 -2.82 -11.19
N ASN A 184 20.76 -2.47 -11.13
CA ASN A 184 21.77 -3.04 -12.00
C ASN A 184 22.07 -4.49 -11.60
N ILE A 185 21.99 -4.82 -10.31
CA ILE A 185 22.15 -6.18 -9.79
C ILE A 185 20.82 -6.65 -9.24
N HIS A 186 20.17 -7.59 -9.95
CA HIS A 186 18.96 -8.23 -9.45
C HIS A 186 19.29 -9.12 -8.24
N THR A 187 18.68 -8.81 -7.10
CA THR A 187 18.81 -9.58 -5.88
C THR A 187 17.71 -10.63 -5.78
N ASN A 188 17.99 -11.74 -5.08
CA ASN A 188 16.95 -12.73 -4.79
C ASN A 188 15.88 -12.11 -3.88
N GLY A 189 14.60 -12.43 -4.13
CA GLY A 189 13.50 -11.81 -3.39
C GLY A 189 13.46 -12.14 -1.91
N TRP A 190 14.09 -13.21 -1.43
CA TRP A 190 14.30 -13.43 0.00
C TRP A 190 15.20 -12.36 0.63
N LEU A 191 16.27 -11.95 -0.06
CA LEU A 191 17.14 -10.85 0.37
C LEU A 191 16.40 -9.51 0.35
N ILE A 192 15.61 -9.26 -0.71
CA ILE A 192 14.73 -8.08 -0.81
C ILE A 192 13.76 -8.05 0.37
N PHE A 193 13.05 -9.15 0.63
CA PHE A 193 12.12 -9.28 1.74
C PHE A 193 12.81 -9.02 3.09
N ARG A 194 13.92 -9.71 3.38
CA ARG A 194 14.68 -9.52 4.62
C ARG A 194 15.15 -8.09 4.81
N ARG A 195 15.60 -7.42 3.75
CA ARG A 195 15.99 -6.01 3.78
C ARG A 195 14.80 -5.12 4.17
N HIS A 196 13.66 -5.26 3.50
CA HIS A 196 12.48 -4.44 3.82
C HIS A 196 11.96 -4.69 5.24
N VAL A 197 11.98 -5.93 5.71
CA VAL A 197 11.67 -6.28 7.10
C VAL A 197 12.65 -5.60 8.07
N ALA A 198 13.95 -5.67 7.79
CA ALA A 198 14.97 -5.02 8.62
C ALA A 198 14.82 -3.49 8.64
N LEU A 199 14.51 -2.87 7.50
CA LEU A 199 14.22 -1.43 7.42
C LEU A 199 12.97 -1.07 8.23
N ALA A 200 11.89 -1.85 8.14
CA ALA A 200 10.68 -1.65 8.93
C ALA A 200 10.99 -1.71 10.44
N PHE A 201 11.71 -2.74 10.91
CA PHE A 201 12.13 -2.82 12.31
C PHE A 201 13.06 -1.68 12.71
N SER A 202 13.96 -1.25 11.83
CA SER A 202 14.86 -0.13 12.09
C SER A 202 14.08 1.17 12.32
N VAL A 203 13.09 1.45 11.47
CA VAL A 203 12.20 2.60 11.60
C VAL A 203 11.38 2.50 12.91
N MET A 204 10.81 1.33 13.20
CA MET A 204 10.02 1.09 14.42
C MET A 204 10.84 1.13 15.72
N ARG A 205 12.18 1.08 15.63
CA ARG A 205 13.10 1.26 16.77
C ARG A 205 13.59 2.70 16.91
N ASN A 206 13.40 3.53 15.89
CA ASN A 206 13.80 4.93 15.93
C ASN A 206 12.88 5.72 16.88
N ARG A 207 13.43 6.19 18.01
CA ARG A 207 12.66 6.92 19.04
C ARG A 207 12.00 8.18 18.50
N ALA A 208 12.65 8.91 17.59
CA ALA A 208 12.08 10.12 17.00
C ALA A 208 10.86 9.78 16.12
N PHE A 209 10.97 8.72 15.32
CA PHE A 209 9.86 8.21 14.53
C PHE A 209 8.70 7.75 15.43
N ILE A 210 8.98 7.00 16.50
CA ILE A 210 7.96 6.54 17.45
C ILE A 210 7.23 7.71 18.12
N ARG A 211 7.94 8.77 18.51
CA ARG A 211 7.32 9.96 19.10
C ARG A 211 6.38 10.65 18.13
N LEU A 212 6.88 10.98 16.93
CA LEU A 212 6.07 11.56 15.86
C LEU A 212 4.85 10.68 15.53
N TYR A 213 5.07 9.38 15.49
CA TYR A 213 4.04 8.39 15.26
C TYR A 213 2.93 8.46 16.32
N VAL A 214 3.28 8.49 17.61
CA VAL A 214 2.33 8.63 18.72
C VAL A 214 1.60 9.97 18.65
N GLU A 215 2.31 11.06 18.38
CA GLU A 215 1.72 12.41 18.25
C GLU A 215 0.66 12.46 17.14
N VAL A 216 0.95 11.91 15.96
CA VAL A 216 0.00 11.85 14.84
C VAL A 216 -1.23 11.01 15.19
N VAL A 217 -1.04 9.85 15.84
CA VAL A 217 -2.16 8.99 16.25
C VAL A 217 -3.05 9.69 17.30
N LEU A 218 -2.44 10.29 18.32
CA LEU A 218 -3.17 11.04 19.35
C LEU A 218 -3.91 12.23 18.74
N PHE A 219 -3.29 12.92 17.78
CA PHE A 219 -3.92 14.01 17.05
C PHE A 219 -5.17 13.53 16.28
N ILE A 220 -5.07 12.42 15.53
CA ILE A 220 -6.20 11.85 14.80
C ILE A 220 -7.32 11.42 15.76
N ILE A 221 -6.99 10.74 16.85
CA ILE A 221 -7.97 10.36 17.89
C ILE A 221 -8.67 11.59 18.46
N THR A 222 -7.92 12.66 18.73
CA THR A 222 -8.48 13.93 19.22
C THR A 222 -9.43 14.55 18.22
N LEU A 223 -9.07 14.59 16.92
CA LEU A 223 -9.95 15.08 15.87
C LEU A 223 -11.24 14.27 15.75
N ILE A 224 -11.14 12.94 15.88
CA ILE A 224 -12.30 12.05 15.89
C ILE A 224 -13.24 12.38 17.06
N ILE A 225 -12.68 12.56 18.27
CA ILE A 225 -13.47 12.91 19.47
C ILE A 225 -14.16 14.26 19.28
N ILE A 226 -13.43 15.28 18.83
CA ILE A 226 -13.99 16.63 18.59
C ILE A 226 -15.14 16.58 17.58
N ARG A 227 -14.98 15.84 16.47
CA ARG A 227 -16.03 15.71 15.45
C ARG A 227 -17.29 15.03 16.00
N LYS A 228 -17.13 13.97 16.80
CA LYS A 228 -18.25 13.29 17.47
C LYS A 228 -18.99 14.22 18.43
N TRP A 229 -18.26 15.02 19.20
CA TRP A 229 -18.86 16.00 20.11
C TRP A 229 -19.55 17.15 19.36
N GLY A 230 -19.02 17.55 18.21
CA GLY A 230 -19.59 18.62 17.37
C GLY A 230 -20.80 18.19 16.53
N GLY A 231 -21.33 16.97 16.68
CA GLY A 231 -22.51 16.49 15.95
C GLY A 231 -22.32 16.25 14.45
N ASN A 232 -21.09 16.31 13.95
CA ASN A 232 -20.76 16.14 12.53
C ASN A 232 -20.36 14.69 12.24
N ASP A 233 -21.29 13.75 12.42
CA ASP A 233 -21.14 12.35 12.03
C ASP A 233 -21.32 12.19 10.51
N LEU A 234 -20.41 12.76 9.71
CA LEU A 234 -20.32 12.47 8.28
C LEU A 234 -19.50 11.19 8.08
N TYR A 235 -20.04 10.06 8.52
CA TYR A 235 -19.53 8.76 8.07
C TYR A 235 -20.29 8.40 6.78
N PRO A 236 -19.59 8.17 5.66
CA PRO A 236 -20.22 7.65 4.46
C PRO A 236 -20.96 6.35 4.83
N GLN A 237 -22.27 6.34 4.62
CA GLN A 237 -23.16 5.22 4.94
C GLN A 237 -22.90 3.97 4.07
N GLU A 238 -21.87 3.98 3.22
CA GLU A 238 -21.58 2.95 2.23
C GLU A 238 -20.57 1.88 2.70
N TYR A 239 -19.97 2.02 3.89
CA TYR A 239 -19.07 1.01 4.46
C TYR A 239 -19.83 -0.11 5.18
N PHE A 240 -20.76 -0.79 4.51
CA PHE A 240 -21.40 -1.95 5.12
C PHE A 240 -20.94 -3.24 4.44
N GLN A 241 -20.29 -4.06 5.28
CA GLN A 241 -19.60 -5.33 5.03
C GLN A 241 -18.13 -5.13 4.60
N PHE A 242 -17.16 -5.43 5.49
CA PHE A 242 -15.73 -5.42 5.18
C PHE A 242 -15.27 -6.81 4.72
N PRO A 243 -15.35 -7.16 3.41
CA PRO A 243 -14.64 -8.33 2.92
C PRO A 243 -13.14 -8.13 3.17
N ILE A 244 -12.42 -9.23 3.42
CA ILE A 244 -10.96 -9.22 3.68
C ILE A 244 -10.21 -8.39 2.61
N ILE A 245 -10.68 -8.41 1.36
CA ILE A 245 -10.10 -7.64 0.26
C ILE A 245 -10.14 -6.11 0.48
N GLN A 246 -11.22 -5.56 1.08
CA GLN A 246 -11.30 -4.14 1.41
C GLN A 246 -10.26 -3.74 2.46
N ILE A 247 -10.07 -4.59 3.48
CA ILE A 247 -9.08 -4.35 4.53
C ILE A 247 -7.68 -4.36 3.92
N ILE A 248 -7.38 -5.31 3.04
CA ILE A 248 -6.10 -5.37 2.32
C ILE A 248 -5.90 -4.13 1.44
N LEU A 249 -6.94 -3.68 0.73
CA LEU A 249 -6.88 -2.48 -0.10
C LEU A 249 -6.62 -1.23 0.74
N LEU A 250 -7.37 -1.05 1.83
CA LEU A 250 -7.28 0.13 2.69
C LEU A 250 -5.96 0.19 3.46
N LEU A 251 -5.52 -0.94 4.02
CA LEU A 251 -4.36 -0.96 4.91
C LEU A 251 -3.05 -1.22 4.19
N ILE A 252 -3.05 -1.98 3.08
CA ILE A 252 -1.80 -2.44 2.46
C ILE A 252 -1.61 -1.83 1.08
N LEU A 253 -2.48 -2.16 0.12
CA LEU A 253 -2.27 -1.76 -1.29
C LEU A 253 -2.45 -0.25 -1.50
N GLY A 254 -3.40 0.37 -0.80
CA GLY A 254 -3.62 1.81 -0.76
C GLY A 254 -2.35 2.54 -0.35
N PRO A 255 -1.87 2.37 0.88
CA PRO A 255 -0.64 2.98 1.36
C PRO A 255 0.57 2.70 0.46
N ILE A 256 0.80 1.44 0.05
CA ILE A 256 1.96 1.13 -0.81
C ILE A 256 1.90 1.91 -2.12
N SER A 257 0.78 1.84 -2.85
CA SER A 257 0.66 2.51 -4.15
C SER A 257 0.74 4.03 -4.04
N GLU A 258 0.08 4.62 -3.05
CA GLU A 258 0.06 6.07 -2.85
C GLU A 258 1.43 6.59 -2.43
N GLU A 259 2.11 5.92 -1.49
CA GLU A 259 3.47 6.31 -1.11
C GLU A 259 4.44 6.22 -2.29
N LEU A 260 4.35 5.18 -3.10
CA LEU A 260 5.20 5.05 -4.29
C LEU A 260 4.96 6.20 -5.29
N ILE A 261 3.71 6.58 -5.55
CA ILE A 261 3.42 7.66 -6.50
C ILE A 261 3.80 9.03 -5.92
N PHE A 262 3.31 9.35 -4.73
CA PHE A 262 3.42 10.70 -4.18
C PHE A 262 4.78 10.97 -3.53
N ARG A 263 5.34 10.01 -2.79
CA ARG A 263 6.59 10.22 -2.03
C ARG A 263 7.78 9.74 -2.84
N LYS A 264 7.74 8.49 -3.33
CA LYS A 264 8.88 7.94 -4.04
C LYS A 264 9.10 8.61 -5.40
N VAL A 265 8.05 8.85 -6.18
CA VAL A 265 8.17 9.45 -7.52
C VAL A 265 8.03 10.97 -7.49
N LEU A 266 6.86 11.49 -7.13
CA LEU A 266 6.55 12.92 -7.30
C LEU A 266 7.38 13.81 -6.37
N PHE A 267 7.43 13.50 -5.07
CA PHE A 267 8.23 14.26 -4.12
C PHE A 267 9.72 14.21 -4.46
N THR A 268 10.30 13.03 -4.69
CA THR A 268 11.72 12.90 -5.07
C THR A 268 12.07 13.68 -6.34
N TYR A 269 11.16 13.75 -7.32
CA TYR A 269 11.37 14.56 -8.52
C TYR A 269 11.34 16.07 -8.20
N LEU A 270 10.29 16.55 -7.55
CA LEU A 270 10.12 17.99 -7.23
C LEU A 270 11.18 18.50 -6.25
N ARG A 271 11.64 17.62 -5.35
CA ARG A 271 12.63 17.95 -4.32
C ARG A 271 13.99 18.38 -4.89
N GLN A 272 14.27 18.01 -6.13
CA GLN A 272 15.47 18.43 -6.89
C GLN A 272 15.45 19.93 -7.22
N TYR A 273 14.28 20.56 -7.25
CA TYR A 273 14.10 21.96 -7.63
C TYR A 273 13.84 22.87 -6.43
N SER A 274 13.01 22.42 -5.47
CA SER A 274 12.70 23.19 -4.27
C SER A 274 12.19 22.28 -3.16
N SER A 275 12.73 22.44 -1.94
CA SER A 275 12.22 21.74 -0.75
C SER A 275 10.77 22.14 -0.48
N LEU A 276 10.53 23.44 -0.26
CA LEU A 276 9.21 23.97 0.08
C LEU A 276 8.19 23.72 -1.04
N GLY A 277 8.60 23.89 -2.30
CA GLY A 277 7.76 23.57 -3.45
C GLY A 277 7.33 22.11 -3.47
N ALA A 278 8.25 21.17 -3.22
CA ALA A 278 7.92 19.75 -3.18
C ALA A 278 6.87 19.42 -2.10
N TYR A 279 7.02 19.98 -0.89
CA TYR A 279 6.02 19.80 0.18
C TYR A 279 4.64 20.28 -0.24
N ILE A 280 4.54 21.51 -0.74
CA ILE A 280 3.26 22.14 -1.08
C ILE A 280 2.60 21.43 -2.27
N PHE A 281 3.34 21.20 -3.36
CA PHE A 281 2.78 20.61 -4.57
C PHE A 281 2.38 19.15 -4.38
N VAL A 282 3.16 18.35 -3.63
CA VAL A 282 2.78 16.96 -3.34
C VAL A 282 1.58 16.92 -2.40
N ALA A 283 1.52 17.79 -1.39
CA ALA A 283 0.38 17.87 -0.50
C ALA A 283 -0.89 18.30 -1.23
N LEU A 284 -0.79 19.27 -2.14
CA LEU A 284 -1.90 19.71 -2.97
C LEU A 284 -2.36 18.60 -3.93
N ALA A 285 -1.43 17.94 -4.63
CA ALA A 285 -1.75 16.84 -5.53
C ALA A 285 -2.42 15.68 -4.77
N TYR A 286 -1.93 15.34 -3.58
CA TYR A 286 -2.54 14.32 -2.72
C TYR A 286 -3.93 14.72 -2.26
N TYR A 287 -4.12 15.98 -1.83
CA TYR A 287 -5.41 16.52 -1.43
C TYR A 287 -6.43 16.47 -2.58
N LEU A 288 -6.06 16.93 -3.78
CA LEU A 288 -6.93 16.91 -4.96
C LEU A 288 -7.22 15.49 -5.49
N PHE A 289 -6.30 14.56 -5.24
CA PHE A 289 -6.51 13.14 -5.56
C PHE A 289 -7.59 12.51 -4.65
N HIS A 290 -7.79 13.06 -3.46
CA HIS A 290 -8.88 12.67 -2.56
C HIS A 290 -10.10 13.57 -2.82
N ASP A 291 -11.31 13.05 -2.62
CA ASP A 291 -12.54 13.81 -2.86
C ASP A 291 -12.61 15.05 -1.94
N ILE A 292 -12.45 16.23 -2.54
CA ILE A 292 -12.45 17.55 -1.88
C ILE A 292 -13.66 17.72 -0.95
N SER A 293 -14.81 17.15 -1.31
CA SER A 293 -16.08 17.36 -0.62
C SER A 293 -16.21 16.60 0.71
N SER A 294 -15.61 15.41 0.82
CA SER A 294 -15.67 14.56 2.01
C SER A 294 -14.40 14.61 2.88
N SER A 295 -13.29 15.00 2.28
CA SER A 295 -11.93 14.81 2.83
C SER A 295 -11.43 15.98 3.68
N GLY A 296 -11.92 17.20 3.42
CA GLY A 296 -11.46 18.44 4.04
C GLY A 296 -9.95 18.69 3.92
N ILE A 297 -9.45 19.77 4.54
CA ILE A 297 -8.02 20.15 4.51
C ILE A 297 -7.07 19.10 5.15
N TRP A 298 -7.60 18.05 5.77
CA TRP A 298 -6.84 17.07 6.52
C TRP A 298 -5.92 16.21 5.67
N HIS A 299 -6.32 15.87 4.44
CA HIS A 299 -5.45 15.11 3.53
C HIS A 299 -4.25 15.93 3.07
N PHE A 300 -4.42 17.25 2.91
CA PHE A 300 -3.32 18.17 2.63
C PHE A 300 -2.31 18.16 3.78
N VAL A 301 -2.78 18.37 5.01
CA VAL A 301 -1.93 18.39 6.22
C VAL A 301 -1.24 17.04 6.44
N ALA A 302 -1.98 15.93 6.33
CA ALA A 302 -1.42 14.58 6.45
C ALA A 302 -0.31 14.33 5.41
N SER A 303 -0.51 14.82 4.18
CA SER A 303 0.51 14.65 3.13
C SER A 303 1.80 15.40 3.42
N ILE A 304 1.73 16.61 4.02
CA ILE A 304 2.92 17.33 4.49
C ILE A 304 3.68 16.48 5.52
N PHE A 305 2.99 15.92 6.51
CA PHE A 305 3.63 15.05 7.52
C PHE A 305 4.30 13.83 6.89
N MET A 306 3.65 13.18 5.93
CA MET A 306 4.24 12.03 5.23
C MET A 306 5.49 12.41 4.42
N CYS A 307 5.50 13.58 3.78
CA CYS A 307 6.69 14.10 3.12
C CYS A 307 7.83 14.33 4.13
N LEU A 308 7.53 14.89 5.31
CA LEU A 308 8.52 15.13 6.37
C LEU A 308 9.11 13.81 6.86
N VAL A 309 8.27 12.81 7.10
CA VAL A 309 8.67 11.47 7.51
C VAL A 309 9.53 10.80 6.47
N TYR A 310 9.14 10.89 5.20
CA TYR A 310 9.91 10.33 4.09
C TYR A 310 11.32 10.94 4.01
N GLU A 311 11.42 12.26 4.09
CA GLU A 311 12.70 12.98 4.04
C GLU A 311 13.57 12.67 5.27
N GLN A 312 13.00 12.73 6.48
CA GLN A 312 13.75 12.51 7.72
C GLN A 312 14.25 11.07 7.87
N GLN A 313 13.46 10.08 7.44
CA GLN A 313 13.83 8.66 7.59
C GLN A 313 14.59 8.11 6.38
N ASN A 314 14.65 8.86 5.28
CA ASN A 314 15.31 8.47 4.02
C ASN A 314 14.91 7.05 3.55
N THR A 315 13.64 6.70 3.73
CA THR A 315 13.10 5.39 3.34
C THR A 315 11.62 5.49 3.08
N ILE A 316 11.17 4.85 2.00
CA ILE A 316 9.75 4.80 1.64
C ILE A 316 8.92 3.95 2.62
N ILE A 317 9.59 3.06 3.37
CA ILE A 317 8.94 2.20 4.35
C ILE A 317 8.36 3.02 5.52
N ALA A 318 9.00 4.14 5.88
CA ALA A 318 8.55 4.97 7.00
C ALA A 318 7.17 5.62 6.76
N PRO A 319 6.93 6.36 5.66
CA PRO A 319 5.60 6.89 5.38
C PRO A 319 4.59 5.77 5.09
N MET A 320 4.99 4.62 4.52
CA MET A 320 4.08 3.47 4.33
C MET A 320 3.55 2.93 5.67
N ILE A 321 4.43 2.80 6.68
CA ILE A 321 4.04 2.37 8.02
C ILE A 321 3.12 3.42 8.67
N LEU A 322 3.48 4.70 8.60
CA LEU A 322 2.64 5.76 9.16
C LEU A 322 1.24 5.77 8.52
N HIS A 323 1.17 5.64 7.20
CA HIS A 323 -0.09 5.64 6.45
C HIS A 323 -0.93 4.40 6.75
N PHE A 324 -0.35 3.20 6.78
CA PHE A 324 -1.03 1.99 7.25
C PHE A 324 -1.74 2.25 8.59
N LEU A 325 -1.05 2.91 9.52
CA LEU A 325 -1.54 3.10 10.88
C LEU A 325 -2.62 4.18 10.97
N ILE A 326 -2.50 5.27 10.21
CA ILE A 326 -3.59 6.25 10.05
C ILE A 326 -4.86 5.54 9.56
N ASN A 327 -4.73 4.74 8.50
CA ASN A 327 -5.86 4.00 7.94
C ASN A 327 -6.42 2.96 8.91
N PHE A 328 -5.55 2.33 9.71
CA PHE A 328 -5.95 1.38 10.73
C PHE A 328 -6.76 2.04 11.86
N VAL A 329 -6.33 3.21 12.34
CA VAL A 329 -7.10 3.99 13.33
C VAL A 329 -8.46 4.40 12.78
N MET A 330 -8.51 4.83 11.52
CA MET A 330 -9.77 5.15 10.83
C MET A 330 -10.68 3.93 10.69
N LEU A 331 -10.12 2.76 10.34
CA LEU A 331 -10.87 1.50 10.25
C LEU A 331 -11.48 1.10 11.60
N ILE A 332 -10.71 1.20 12.69
CA ILE A 332 -11.20 0.95 14.05
C ILE A 332 -12.33 1.93 14.39
N ASN A 333 -12.15 3.21 14.06
CA ASN A 333 -13.15 4.22 14.32
C ASN A 333 -14.48 3.95 13.60
N ILE A 334 -14.42 3.55 12.32
CA ILE A 334 -15.59 3.11 11.55
C ILE A 334 -16.23 1.88 12.21
N TYR A 335 -15.43 0.86 12.56
CA TYR A 335 -15.94 -0.36 13.22
C TYR A 335 -16.69 -0.05 14.52
N ILE A 336 -16.11 0.80 15.40
CA ILE A 336 -16.76 1.24 16.64
C ILE A 336 -18.07 1.99 16.35
N PHE A 337 -18.08 2.89 15.36
CA PHE A 337 -19.28 3.64 14.98
C PHE A 337 -20.41 2.70 14.53
N LEU A 338 -20.11 1.78 13.62
CA LEU A 338 -21.08 0.81 13.09
C LEU A 338 -21.69 -0.05 14.22
N HIS A 339 -20.85 -0.58 15.10
CA HIS A 339 -21.33 -1.44 16.18
C HIS A 339 -22.05 -0.66 17.28
N SER A 340 -21.69 0.61 17.53
CA SER A 340 -22.43 1.45 18.47
C SER A 340 -23.89 1.69 18.03
N ARG A 341 -24.17 1.81 16.72
CA ARG A 341 -25.55 1.96 16.21
C ARG A 341 -26.40 0.71 16.43
N GLU A 342 -25.83 -0.49 16.33
CA GLU A 342 -26.56 -1.75 16.57
C GLU A 342 -27.08 -1.87 18.01
N TYR A 343 -26.38 -1.29 18.99
CA TYR A 343 -26.84 -1.28 20.40
C TYR A 343 -27.94 -0.25 20.69
N TRP A 344 -28.00 0.87 19.94
CA TRP A 344 -28.99 1.93 20.15
C TRP A 344 -30.24 1.78 19.27
N ILE A 345 -30.16 1.03 18.17
CA ILE A 345 -31.30 0.70 17.30
C ILE A 345 -31.61 -0.80 17.42
N LYS A 346 -32.14 -1.22 18.58
CA LYS A 346 -33.19 -2.24 18.51
C LYS A 346 -34.30 -1.62 17.68
N PRO A 347 -34.81 -2.26 16.62
CA PRO A 347 -36.01 -1.76 15.97
C PRO A 347 -37.11 -1.79 17.03
N ARG A 348 -37.53 -0.63 17.55
CA ARG A 348 -38.92 -0.53 17.99
C ARG A 348 -39.70 -0.85 16.73
N GLN A 349 -40.34 -2.01 16.72
CA GLN A 349 -41.34 -2.39 15.73
C GLN A 349 -42.51 -1.42 15.82
N HIS A 350 -42.33 -0.21 15.32
CA HIS A 350 -43.41 0.69 14.97
C HIS A 350 -43.30 0.82 13.45
N SER A 351 -43.79 -0.22 12.79
CA SER A 351 -44.13 -0.20 11.37
C SER A 351 -45.16 0.89 11.14
N ILE A 352 -44.70 2.11 10.86
CA ILE A 352 -45.51 3.12 10.19
C ILE A 352 -45.32 2.87 8.70
N PHE A 353 -46.17 2.01 8.16
CA PHE A 353 -46.39 1.93 6.72
C PHE A 353 -47.04 3.25 6.29
N CYS A 354 -46.25 4.21 5.82
CA CYS A 354 -46.76 5.25 4.95
C CYS A 354 -46.97 4.63 3.57
N ALA A 355 -48.17 4.08 3.34
CA ALA A 355 -48.63 3.79 1.99
C ALA A 355 -48.76 5.14 1.26
N GLN A 356 -47.88 5.39 0.30
CA GLN A 356 -48.12 6.39 -0.73
C GLN A 356 -49.38 5.95 -1.49
N ALA A 357 -50.45 6.72 -1.38
CA ALA A 357 -51.64 6.56 -2.19
C ALA A 357 -51.26 6.82 -3.65
N VAL A 358 -51.03 5.75 -4.39
CA VAL A 358 -51.13 5.73 -5.85
C VAL A 358 -52.63 5.76 -6.13
N GLU A 359 -53.14 6.85 -6.71
CA GLU A 359 -54.49 6.86 -7.28
C GLU A 359 -54.59 5.79 -8.38
N PRO A 360 -55.66 4.98 -8.39
CA PRO A 360 -56.17 4.43 -9.63
C PRO A 360 -57.48 5.15 -9.95
N SER A 361 -57.45 5.84 -11.09
CA SER A 361 -58.64 6.09 -11.89
C SER A 361 -59.40 4.78 -12.15
N TRP A 362 -60.71 4.91 -12.42
CA TRP A 362 -61.66 3.92 -12.93
C TRP A 362 -61.98 2.68 -12.05
N ALA A 363 -63.19 2.62 -11.46
CA ALA A 363 -64.17 1.53 -11.62
C ALA A 363 -65.37 1.67 -10.66
N VAL A 364 -66.53 1.99 -11.24
CA VAL A 364 -67.87 1.36 -11.09
C VAL A 364 -68.24 0.74 -9.73
N GLY A 365 -69.35 1.22 -9.16
CA GLY A 365 -69.90 0.74 -7.89
C GLY A 365 -70.58 -0.63 -7.93
N ILE A 366 -70.99 -1.09 -6.73
CA ILE A 366 -72.17 -1.92 -6.43
C ILE A 366 -72.40 -1.91 -4.91
N ASP A 367 -73.69 -2.03 -4.59
CA ASP A 367 -74.49 -2.07 -3.36
C ASP A 367 -73.94 -2.47 -1.98
N GLN A 368 -74.69 -1.94 -1.01
CA GLN A 368 -74.74 -2.27 0.43
C GLN A 368 -75.01 -3.76 0.71
N GLN A 369 -74.38 -4.31 1.74
CA GLN A 369 -75.11 -5.04 2.78
C GLN A 369 -74.34 -5.13 4.11
N GLU A 370 -75.11 -5.03 5.18
CA GLU A 370 -74.77 -4.83 6.58
C GLU A 370 -73.96 -5.97 7.20
N GLN A 371 -73.03 -5.63 8.10
CA GLN A 371 -72.89 -6.27 9.42
C GLN A 371 -72.16 -5.32 10.38
N GLY A 372 -72.72 -5.19 11.59
CA GLY A 372 -72.55 -4.04 12.47
C GLY A 372 -71.14 -3.79 13.02
N GLY A 373 -70.72 -2.54 12.91
CA GLY A 373 -69.62 -1.93 13.65
C GLY A 373 -69.67 -0.42 13.48
N SER A 374 -69.92 0.34 14.54
CA SER A 374 -69.97 1.81 14.46
C SER A 374 -68.56 2.36 14.25
N THR A 375 -68.27 2.85 13.05
CA THR A 375 -67.01 3.54 12.75
C THR A 375 -67.18 5.02 13.06
N THR A 376 -66.50 5.52 14.10
CA THR A 376 -66.47 6.97 14.38
C THR A 376 -65.22 7.56 13.74
N VAL A 377 -65.40 8.39 12.71
CA VAL A 377 -64.31 9.11 12.05
C VAL A 377 -64.16 10.48 12.72
N THR A 378 -63.02 10.75 13.35
CA THR A 378 -62.71 12.08 13.89
C THR A 378 -61.68 12.75 12.99
N PHE A 379 -62.01 13.93 12.46
CA PHE A 379 -61.12 14.69 11.58
C PHE A 379 -60.21 15.59 12.41
N SER A 380 -58.89 15.42 12.28
CA SER A 380 -57.88 16.39 12.71
C SER A 380 -57.13 16.89 11.47
N LYS A 381 -56.82 18.19 11.43
CA LYS A 381 -56.36 18.89 10.22
C LYS A 381 -55.06 18.37 9.60
N ASP A 382 -54.28 17.51 10.27
CA ASP A 382 -52.95 17.11 9.78
C ASP A 382 -52.63 15.60 9.79
N CYS A 383 -53.60 14.70 9.97
CA CYS A 383 -53.39 13.26 9.70
C CYS A 383 -54.68 12.44 9.72
N PHE A 384 -54.85 11.52 8.75
CA PHE A 384 -55.90 10.50 8.79
C PHE A 384 -55.51 9.40 9.78
N ILE A 385 -56.17 9.35 10.94
CA ILE A 385 -56.06 8.24 11.89
C ILE A 385 -57.36 7.47 11.83
N VAL A 386 -57.34 6.28 11.22
CA VAL A 386 -58.42 5.30 11.34
C VAL A 386 -58.10 4.42 12.55
N ARG A 387 -58.86 4.56 13.65
CA ARG A 387 -58.82 3.61 14.76
C ARG A 387 -59.94 2.61 14.58
N THR A 388 -59.58 1.35 14.35
CA THR A 388 -60.49 0.23 14.48
C THR A 388 -60.30 -0.37 15.86
N THR A 389 -61.24 -0.15 16.78
CA THR A 389 -61.31 -0.90 18.03
C THR A 389 -62.02 -2.22 17.77
N ILE A 390 -61.28 -3.32 17.87
CA ILE A 390 -61.88 -4.66 17.98
C ILE A 390 -62.10 -4.89 19.47
N ASP A 391 -63.37 -4.94 19.89
CA ASP A 391 -63.74 -5.33 21.25
C ASP A 391 -63.63 -6.86 21.34
N SER A 392 -62.68 -7.36 22.13
CA SER A 392 -62.55 -8.79 22.39
C SER A 392 -63.47 -9.20 23.53
N ARG A 393 -64.75 -9.43 23.22
CA ARG A 393 -65.67 -10.26 24.02
C ARG A 393 -66.66 -11.00 23.12
N GLY A 394 -66.62 -12.34 23.18
CA GLY A 394 -67.60 -13.25 22.59
C GLY A 394 -66.97 -14.24 21.64
#